data_AF-A0A968PZM1-F1
#
_entry.id   AF-A0A968PZM1-F1
#
_cell.length_a   1.000
_cell.length_b   1.000
_cell.length_c   1.000
_cell.angle_alpha   90.00
_cell.angle_beta   90.00
_cell.angle_gamma   90.00
#
_symmetry.space_group_name_H-M   'P 1'
#
loop_
_entity.id
_entity.type
_entity.pdbx_description
1 polymer ?
#
loop_
_entity_poly.entity_id
_entity_poly.type
_entity_poly.pdbx_seq_one_letter_code
_entity_poly.pdbx_strand_id
1 'polypeptide(L)'
;MTPAPKDPIVPTVPTAFSSLLAEGLFWRYAIKTGSPDEIKKKQPTIIGHMGIAAAMLLAFLIAHFGLGAYISSLQNSWLEIDRVSKTQESKQEEQFRIAQGMIQRVNIAAAIAPVQKDRLLQQFADIQNLETRYLKMTRYFGTEYFVATVMKYICGLIAAVCAFFISRDGWEKSNNSLINIFFVSSIALTYYTDSVGIFKHQANLQTSLDLYLRCISTKNMVLSYYAHKQVKESNSVDQFIASIDTQIEELSRFKWGLDGSLDPSFNSQINRLLKPSEGKGSASSKS
;
A
#
# COMPACT_ATOMS: atom_id res chain seq x y z
N MET A 1 15.09 -24.71 -28.13
CA MET A 1 14.04 -25.32 -27.30
C MET A 1 13.90 -24.49 -26.04
N THR A 2 12.91 -23.59 -26.03
CA THR A 2 12.55 -22.79 -24.85
C THR A 2 11.81 -23.69 -23.86
N PRO A 3 12.20 -23.75 -22.58
CA PRO A 3 11.46 -24.53 -21.60
C PRO A 3 10.04 -23.97 -21.45
N ALA A 4 9.06 -24.86 -21.37
CA ALA A 4 7.67 -24.48 -21.13
C ALA A 4 7.58 -23.63 -19.84
N PRO A 5 6.80 -22.53 -19.83
CA PRO A 5 6.59 -21.75 -18.63
C PRO A 5 6.01 -22.66 -17.55
N LYS A 6 6.67 -22.72 -16.39
CA LYS A 6 6.12 -23.41 -15.21
C LYS A 6 4.77 -22.79 -14.91
N ASP A 7 3.75 -23.63 -14.74
CA ASP A 7 2.40 -23.19 -14.40
C ASP A 7 2.46 -22.19 -13.24
N PRO A 8 1.71 -21.07 -13.30
CA PRO A 8 1.66 -20.12 -12.21
C PRO A 8 1.29 -20.89 -10.95
N ILE A 9 2.11 -20.77 -9.91
CA ILE A 9 1.83 -21.32 -8.59
C ILE A 9 0.51 -20.68 -8.16
N VAL A 10 -0.59 -21.41 -8.34
CA VAL A 10 -1.89 -21.00 -7.83
C VAL A 10 -1.71 -21.01 -6.31
N PRO A 11 -1.73 -19.85 -5.63
CA PRO A 11 -1.59 -19.83 -4.20
C PRO A 11 -2.79 -20.58 -3.63
N THR A 12 -2.52 -21.74 -3.03
CA THR A 12 -3.53 -22.48 -2.29
C THR A 12 -4.08 -21.55 -1.22
N VAL A 13 -5.40 -21.33 -1.25
CA VAL A 13 -6.10 -20.57 -0.21
C VAL A 13 -5.66 -21.12 1.14
N PRO A 14 -5.21 -20.28 2.10
CA PRO A 14 -4.78 -20.78 3.39
C PRO A 14 -5.89 -21.64 3.99
N THR A 15 -5.55 -22.88 4.35
CA THR A 15 -6.41 -23.86 5.01
C THR A 15 -7.01 -23.38 6.35
N ALA A 16 -6.62 -22.18 6.80
CA ALA A 16 -7.25 -21.45 7.89
C ALA A 16 -8.74 -21.11 7.62
N PHE A 17 -9.16 -20.93 6.36
CA PHE A 17 -10.58 -20.70 6.05
C PHE A 17 -11.42 -21.98 6.18
N SER A 18 -10.83 -23.15 5.87
CA SER A 18 -11.46 -24.45 6.08
C SER A 18 -11.57 -24.84 7.56
N SER A 19 -10.65 -24.39 8.44
CA SER A 19 -10.80 -24.57 9.89
C SER A 19 -11.89 -23.69 10.50
N LEU A 20 -12.20 -22.53 9.89
CA LEU A 20 -13.32 -21.67 10.29
C LEU A 20 -14.69 -22.28 9.92
N LEU A 21 -14.78 -23.01 8.81
CA LEU A 21 -15.95 -23.83 8.49
C LEU A 21 -16.07 -25.07 9.40
N ALA A 22 -14.95 -25.57 9.94
CA ALA A 22 -14.97 -26.62 10.96
C ALA A 22 -15.59 -26.14 12.30
N GLU A 23 -15.61 -24.82 12.59
CA GLU A 23 -16.40 -24.27 13.71
C GLU A 23 -17.92 -24.35 13.50
N GLY A 24 -18.40 -24.59 12.27
CA GLY A 24 -19.80 -24.99 12.05
C GLY A 24 -20.16 -26.29 12.78
N LEU A 25 -19.18 -27.17 13.03
CA LEU A 25 -19.34 -28.35 13.88
C LEU A 25 -19.36 -27.99 15.36
N PHE A 26 -18.71 -26.90 15.79
CA PHE A 26 -18.79 -26.39 17.17
C PHE A 26 -20.21 -25.93 17.49
N TRP A 27 -20.85 -25.16 16.61
CA TRP A 27 -22.27 -24.79 16.77
C TRP A 27 -23.19 -26.00 16.74
N ARG A 28 -22.95 -26.98 15.85
CA ARG A 28 -23.71 -28.24 15.85
C ARG A 28 -23.50 -29.06 17.13
N TYR A 29 -22.31 -29.05 17.73
CA TYR A 29 -22.02 -29.77 18.97
C TYR A 29 -22.61 -29.06 20.21
N ALA A 30 -22.56 -27.73 20.24
CA ALA A 30 -23.16 -26.91 21.29
C ALA A 30 -24.70 -26.99 21.26
N ILE A 31 -25.31 -27.07 20.08
CA ILE A 31 -26.77 -27.22 19.92
C ILE A 31 -27.24 -28.65 20.29
N LYS A 32 -26.39 -29.67 20.11
CA LYS A 32 -26.79 -31.08 20.29
C LYS A 32 -26.65 -31.60 21.74
N THR A 33 -25.94 -30.88 22.61
CA THR A 33 -25.59 -31.39 23.96
C THR A 33 -26.34 -30.72 25.12
N GLY A 34 -27.14 -29.67 24.90
CA GLY A 34 -27.92 -29.02 25.95
C GLY A 34 -29.41 -28.92 25.59
N SER A 35 -30.28 -29.26 26.54
CA SER A 35 -31.70 -28.86 26.45
C SER A 35 -31.76 -27.34 26.25
N PRO A 36 -32.63 -26.80 25.36
CA PRO A 36 -32.80 -25.36 25.15
C PRO A 36 -33.01 -24.56 26.45
N ASP A 37 -33.53 -25.20 27.49
CA ASP A 37 -33.78 -24.59 28.80
C ASP A 37 -32.53 -24.52 29.69
N GLU A 38 -31.54 -25.38 29.50
CA GLU A 38 -30.26 -25.29 30.24
C GLU A 38 -29.34 -24.21 29.68
N ILE A 39 -29.35 -24.02 28.36
CA ILE A 39 -28.54 -22.99 27.69
C ILE A 39 -29.01 -21.59 28.10
N LYS A 40 -30.33 -21.40 28.32
CA LYS A 40 -30.88 -20.13 28.82
C LYS A 40 -30.42 -19.74 30.23
N LYS A 41 -30.01 -20.70 31.06
CA LYS A 41 -29.62 -20.43 32.47
C LYS A 41 -28.19 -19.94 32.64
N LYS A 42 -27.32 -20.07 31.64
CA LYS A 42 -25.91 -19.65 31.72
C LYS A 42 -25.66 -18.39 30.89
N GLN A 43 -26.17 -17.26 31.38
CA GLN A 43 -25.80 -15.93 30.90
C GLN A 43 -24.33 -15.63 31.27
N PRO A 44 -23.51 -15.03 30.38
CA PRO A 44 -22.16 -14.63 30.73
C PRO A 44 -22.19 -13.59 31.85
N THR A 45 -21.22 -13.66 32.76
CA THR A 45 -20.95 -12.56 33.68
C THR A 45 -20.34 -11.38 32.93
N ILE A 46 -20.26 -10.20 33.55
CA ILE A 46 -19.55 -9.03 32.98
C ILE A 46 -18.13 -9.42 32.53
N ILE A 47 -17.42 -10.21 33.35
CA ILE A 47 -16.09 -10.73 33.02
C ILE A 47 -16.14 -11.63 31.77
N GLY A 48 -17.17 -12.46 31.63
CA GLY A 48 -17.40 -13.26 30.44
C GLY A 48 -17.60 -12.40 29.17
N HIS A 49 -18.37 -11.32 29.27
CA HIS A 49 -18.55 -10.37 28.15
C HIS A 49 -17.24 -9.70 27.75
N MET A 50 -16.45 -9.25 28.72
CA MET A 50 -15.13 -8.67 28.46
C MET A 50 -14.20 -9.69 27.81
N GLY A 51 -14.20 -10.94 28.28
CA GLY A 51 -13.41 -12.02 27.70
C GLY A 51 -13.75 -12.29 26.24
N ILE A 52 -15.06 -12.37 25.91
CA ILE A 52 -15.51 -12.55 24.52
C ILE A 52 -15.09 -11.37 23.64
N ALA A 53 -15.28 -10.14 24.12
CA ALA A 53 -14.91 -8.95 23.36
C ALA A 53 -13.40 -8.89 23.09
N ALA A 54 -12.57 -9.17 24.11
CA ALA A 54 -11.12 -9.21 23.98
C ALA A 54 -10.68 -10.30 22.98
N ALA A 55 -11.27 -11.49 23.05
CA ALA A 55 -10.97 -12.58 22.11
C ALA A 55 -11.32 -12.20 20.66
N MET A 56 -12.46 -11.54 20.44
CA MET A 56 -12.85 -11.06 19.12
C MET A 56 -11.92 -9.98 18.57
N LEU A 57 -11.56 -8.99 19.40
CA LEU A 57 -10.62 -7.95 18.99
C LEU A 57 -9.26 -8.56 18.63
N LEU A 58 -8.77 -9.52 19.41
CA LEU A 58 -7.55 -10.25 19.11
C LEU A 58 -7.66 -11.02 17.79
N ALA A 59 -8.79 -11.70 17.54
CA ALA A 59 -9.04 -12.39 16.28
C ALA A 59 -9.04 -11.44 15.08
N PHE A 60 -9.67 -10.26 15.20
CA PHE A 60 -9.64 -9.23 14.16
C PHE A 60 -8.24 -8.68 13.91
N LEU A 61 -7.43 -8.46 14.97
CA LEU A 61 -6.04 -8.05 14.83
C LEU A 61 -5.21 -9.10 14.09
N ILE A 62 -5.31 -10.37 14.50
CA ILE A 62 -4.61 -11.48 13.84
C ILE A 62 -5.03 -11.56 12.36
N ALA A 63 -6.32 -11.46 12.07
CA ALA A 63 -6.83 -11.47 10.69
C ALA A 63 -6.29 -10.28 9.87
N HIS A 64 -6.27 -9.08 10.44
CA HIS A 64 -5.75 -7.87 9.81
C HIS A 64 -4.27 -8.02 9.45
N PHE A 65 -3.43 -8.38 10.42
CA PHE A 65 -1.99 -8.56 10.17
C PHE A 65 -1.69 -9.76 9.27
N GLY A 66 -2.42 -10.87 9.43
CA GLY A 66 -2.29 -12.04 8.58
C GLY A 66 -2.62 -11.74 7.11
N LEU A 67 -3.71 -11.00 6.87
CA LEU A 67 -4.09 -10.56 5.53
C LEU A 67 -3.08 -9.57 4.96
N GLY A 68 -2.60 -8.61 5.76
CA GLY A 68 -1.57 -7.66 5.35
C GLY A 68 -0.26 -8.36 4.95
N ALA A 69 0.19 -9.34 5.72
CA ALA A 69 1.36 -10.15 5.39
C ALA A 69 1.17 -10.97 4.11
N TYR A 70 -0.01 -11.59 3.94
CA TYR A 70 -0.36 -12.35 2.73
C TYR A 70 -0.34 -11.46 1.48
N ILE A 71 -1.00 -10.31 1.53
CA ILE A 71 -1.05 -9.37 0.39
C ILE A 71 0.34 -8.80 0.09
N SER A 72 1.14 -8.50 1.12
CA SER A 72 2.52 -8.04 0.93
C SER A 72 3.39 -9.13 0.27
N SER A 73 3.22 -10.39 0.67
CA SER A 73 3.89 -11.53 0.04
C SER A 73 3.46 -11.69 -1.42
N LEU A 74 2.16 -11.60 -1.70
CA LEU A 74 1.62 -11.65 -3.05
C LEU A 74 2.22 -10.52 -3.91
N GLN A 75 2.17 -9.28 -3.45
CA GLN A 75 2.78 -8.13 -4.13
C GLN A 75 4.26 -8.38 -4.44
N ASN A 76 5.04 -8.84 -3.45
CA ASN A 76 6.45 -9.16 -3.66
C ASN A 76 6.65 -10.23 -4.73
N SER A 77 5.81 -11.27 -4.78
CA SER A 77 5.90 -12.29 -5.83
C SER A 77 5.65 -11.72 -7.24
N TRP A 78 4.69 -10.79 -7.41
CA TRP A 78 4.46 -10.10 -8.68
C TRP A 78 5.66 -9.25 -9.11
N LEU A 79 6.30 -8.61 -8.14
CA LEU A 79 7.48 -7.79 -8.38
C LEU A 79 8.74 -8.61 -8.62
N GLU A 80 8.81 -9.81 -8.05
CA GLU A 80 9.86 -10.77 -8.36
C GLU A 80 9.71 -11.31 -9.77
N ILE A 81 8.49 -11.57 -10.25
CA ILE A 81 8.25 -11.90 -11.67
C ILE A 81 8.76 -10.77 -12.57
N ASP A 82 8.48 -9.51 -12.22
CA ASP A 82 9.01 -8.33 -12.92
C ASP A 82 10.53 -8.19 -12.79
N ARG A 83 11.13 -8.61 -11.67
CA ARG A 83 12.59 -8.64 -11.52
C ARG A 83 13.23 -9.78 -12.30
N VAL A 84 12.60 -10.94 -12.38
CA VAL A 84 13.10 -12.09 -13.14
C VAL A 84 12.99 -11.80 -14.63
N SER A 85 11.90 -11.20 -15.10
CA SER A 85 11.82 -10.67 -16.47
C SER A 85 12.89 -9.61 -16.68
N LYS A 86 13.09 -8.67 -15.74
CA LYS A 86 14.17 -7.68 -15.80
C LYS A 86 15.57 -8.25 -15.66
N THR A 87 15.75 -9.44 -15.08
CA THR A 87 17.06 -10.13 -15.01
C THR A 87 17.33 -10.85 -16.33
N GLN A 88 16.27 -11.27 -17.01
CA GLN A 88 16.32 -11.78 -18.36
C GLN A 88 16.59 -10.65 -19.36
N GLU A 89 15.93 -9.50 -19.17
CA GLU A 89 16.29 -8.25 -19.83
C GLU A 89 17.65 -7.77 -19.37
N SER A 90 18.13 -7.95 -18.13
CA SER A 90 19.45 -7.48 -17.70
C SER A 90 20.57 -8.28 -18.36
N LYS A 91 20.34 -9.54 -18.72
CA LYS A 91 21.24 -10.30 -19.60
C LYS A 91 21.22 -9.74 -21.02
N GLN A 92 20.05 -9.30 -21.49
CA GLN A 92 19.89 -8.63 -22.79
C GLN A 92 20.42 -7.18 -22.78
N GLU A 93 20.38 -6.51 -21.64
CA GLU A 93 20.79 -5.14 -21.34
C GLU A 93 22.28 -5.12 -21.04
N GLU A 94 22.85 -6.18 -20.47
CA GLU A 94 24.30 -6.39 -20.40
C GLU A 94 24.86 -6.70 -21.80
N GLN A 95 24.15 -7.48 -22.62
CA GLN A 95 24.46 -7.60 -24.05
C GLN A 95 24.31 -6.25 -24.78
N PHE A 96 23.31 -5.44 -24.42
CA PHE A 96 23.12 -4.09 -24.95
C PHE A 96 24.14 -3.10 -24.38
N ARG A 97 24.66 -3.27 -23.16
CA ARG A 97 25.71 -2.46 -22.52
C ARG A 97 27.08 -2.81 -23.09
N ILE A 98 27.27 -4.07 -23.48
CA ILE A 98 28.41 -4.53 -24.29
C ILE A 98 28.31 -3.91 -25.69
N ALA A 99 27.13 -3.94 -26.33
CA ALA A 99 26.90 -3.28 -27.62
C ALA A 99 27.00 -1.74 -27.54
N GLN A 100 26.51 -1.11 -26.46
CA GLN A 100 26.61 0.32 -26.19
C GLN A 100 28.02 0.72 -25.75
N GLY A 101 28.78 -0.14 -25.09
CA GLY A 101 30.21 0.04 -24.88
C GLY A 101 30.97 0.02 -26.21
N MET A 102 30.53 -0.78 -27.19
CA MET A 102 31.01 -0.70 -28.57
C MET A 102 30.54 0.59 -29.27
N ILE A 103 29.33 1.10 -29.00
CA ILE A 103 28.82 2.38 -29.55
C ILE A 103 29.43 3.62 -28.85
N GLN A 104 29.83 3.54 -27.57
CA GLN A 104 30.57 4.60 -26.86
C GLN A 104 32.00 4.76 -27.41
N ARG A 105 32.56 3.70 -28.02
CA ARG A 105 33.78 3.81 -28.84
C ARG A 105 33.52 4.52 -30.17
N VAL A 106 32.26 4.66 -30.58
CA VAL A 106 31.83 5.45 -31.74
C VAL A 106 31.43 6.87 -31.27
N ASN A 107 32.41 7.73 -31.00
CA ASN A 107 32.38 9.21 -31.08
C ASN A 107 31.22 10.07 -30.50
N ILE A 108 30.23 9.50 -29.79
CA ILE A 108 29.07 10.25 -29.27
C ILE A 108 29.43 11.03 -27.99
N ALA A 109 30.52 10.72 -27.29
CA ALA A 109 30.94 11.40 -26.06
C ALA A 109 31.54 12.82 -26.28
N ALA A 110 31.88 13.20 -27.50
CA ALA A 110 32.66 14.42 -27.75
C ALA A 110 31.88 15.76 -27.61
N ALA A 111 30.55 15.75 -27.52
CA ALA A 111 29.72 16.96 -27.60
C ALA A 111 28.95 17.36 -26.31
N ILE A 112 29.05 16.60 -25.22
CA ILE A 112 28.43 16.95 -23.93
C ILE A 112 29.54 17.33 -22.96
N ALA A 113 29.43 18.50 -22.31
CA ALA A 113 30.43 18.92 -21.35
C ALA A 113 30.46 17.96 -20.13
N PRO A 114 31.62 17.68 -19.52
CA PRO A 114 31.71 16.79 -18.36
C PRO A 114 30.73 17.15 -17.23
N VAL A 115 30.56 18.45 -16.95
CA VAL A 115 29.63 18.97 -15.93
C VAL A 115 28.17 18.60 -16.24
N GLN A 116 27.75 18.67 -17.50
CA GLN A 116 26.39 18.31 -17.92
C GLN A 116 26.15 16.81 -17.75
N LYS A 117 27.17 15.99 -18.01
CA LYS A 117 27.12 14.54 -17.81
C LYS A 117 26.93 14.20 -16.34
N ASP A 118 27.70 14.82 -15.45
CA ASP A 118 27.59 14.59 -14.00
C ASP A 118 26.22 15.01 -13.47
N ARG A 119 25.68 16.13 -13.96
CA ARG A 119 24.33 16.59 -13.58
C ARG A 119 23.25 15.61 -14.01
N LEU A 120 23.29 15.09 -15.24
CA LEU A 120 22.32 14.10 -15.71
C LEU A 120 22.39 12.78 -14.92
N LEU A 121 23.59 12.35 -14.51
CA LEU A 121 23.77 11.18 -13.64
C LEU A 121 23.16 11.41 -12.26
N GLN A 122 23.34 12.61 -11.68
CA GLN A 122 22.72 12.97 -10.42
C GLN A 122 21.19 12.97 -10.52
N GLN A 123 20.62 13.61 -11.56
CA GLN A 123 19.18 13.62 -11.81
C GLN A 123 18.61 12.20 -11.94
N PHE A 124 19.31 11.30 -12.63
CA PHE A 124 18.90 9.92 -12.75
C PHE A 124 18.85 9.20 -11.40
N ALA A 125 19.86 9.40 -10.54
CA ALA A 125 19.87 8.84 -9.19
C ALA A 125 18.73 9.40 -8.33
N ASP A 126 18.45 10.71 -8.43
CA ASP A 126 17.34 11.36 -7.72
C ASP A 126 15.98 10.79 -8.16
N ILE A 127 15.78 10.59 -9.47
CA ILE A 127 14.57 9.96 -10.02
C ILE A 127 14.41 8.52 -9.50
N GLN A 128 15.47 7.72 -9.44
CA GLN A 128 15.41 6.35 -8.90
C GLN A 128 15.05 6.31 -7.41
N ASN A 129 15.55 7.28 -6.64
CA ASN A 129 15.21 7.43 -5.23
C ASN A 129 13.73 7.78 -5.05
N LEU A 130 13.20 8.70 -5.87
CA LEU A 130 11.78 9.06 -5.88
C LEU A 130 10.90 7.88 -6.33
N GLU A 131 11.29 7.17 -7.39
CA GLU A 131 10.60 5.96 -7.87
C GLU A 131 10.46 4.92 -6.76
N THR A 132 11.56 4.61 -6.06
CA THR A 132 11.57 3.64 -4.96
C THR A 132 10.66 4.10 -3.82
N ARG A 133 10.67 5.40 -3.51
CA ARG A 133 9.82 5.99 -2.47
C ARG A 133 8.34 5.84 -2.84
N TYR A 134 7.92 6.23 -4.04
CA TYR A 134 6.52 6.15 -4.46
C TYR A 134 6.02 4.73 -4.67
N LEU A 135 6.89 3.82 -5.08
CA LEU A 135 6.57 2.40 -5.14
C LEU A 135 6.27 1.84 -3.74
N LYS A 136 7.08 2.18 -2.73
CA LYS A 136 6.83 1.77 -1.34
C LYS A 136 5.51 2.33 -0.81
N MET A 137 5.22 3.59 -1.11
CA MET A 137 3.96 4.24 -0.68
C MET A 137 2.74 3.61 -1.35
N THR A 138 2.81 3.37 -2.66
CA THR A 138 1.75 2.70 -3.43
C THR A 138 1.44 1.33 -2.84
N ARG A 139 2.47 0.54 -2.50
CA ARG A 139 2.29 -0.77 -1.85
C ARG A 139 1.62 -0.64 -0.49
N TYR A 140 2.11 0.27 0.35
CA TYR A 140 1.57 0.48 1.68
C TYR A 140 0.07 0.82 1.62
N PHE A 141 -0.31 1.84 0.85
CA PHE A 141 -1.71 2.22 0.72
C PHE A 141 -2.56 1.17 0.02
N GLY A 142 -2.01 0.47 -0.98
CA GLY A 142 -2.71 -0.62 -1.65
C GLY A 142 -3.04 -1.75 -0.69
N THR A 143 -2.09 -2.13 0.15
CA THR A 143 -2.28 -3.18 1.17
C THR A 143 -3.28 -2.74 2.24
N GLU A 144 -3.10 -1.57 2.85
CA GLU A 144 -4.00 -1.08 3.90
C GLU A 144 -5.44 -0.88 3.39
N TYR A 145 -5.60 -0.29 2.20
CA TYR A 145 -6.91 -0.12 1.57
C TYR A 145 -7.63 -1.45 1.36
N PHE A 146 -6.91 -2.45 0.83
CA PHE A 146 -7.47 -3.77 0.58
C PHE A 146 -7.82 -4.49 1.89
N VAL A 147 -6.91 -4.50 2.86
CA VAL A 147 -7.13 -5.13 4.17
C VAL A 147 -8.33 -4.52 4.88
N ALA A 148 -8.40 -3.19 4.97
CA ALA A 148 -9.52 -2.50 5.60
C ALA A 148 -10.85 -2.83 4.88
N THR A 149 -10.85 -2.86 3.55
CA THR A 149 -12.03 -3.20 2.75
C THR A 149 -12.51 -4.63 3.03
N VAL A 150 -11.62 -5.61 3.05
CA VAL A 150 -11.97 -7.02 3.35
C VAL A 150 -12.47 -7.15 4.78
N MET A 151 -11.76 -6.56 5.75
CA MET A 151 -12.18 -6.60 7.17
C MET A 151 -13.55 -5.96 7.38
N LYS A 152 -13.83 -4.83 6.71
CA LYS A 152 -15.16 -4.21 6.70
C LYS A 152 -16.25 -5.20 6.29
N TYR A 153 -16.05 -5.95 5.20
CA TYR A 153 -17.04 -6.94 4.76
C TYR A 153 -17.19 -8.12 5.72
N ILE A 154 -16.09 -8.61 6.29
CA ILE A 154 -16.12 -9.70 7.29
C ILE A 154 -16.89 -9.26 8.54
N CYS A 155 -16.56 -8.10 9.12
CA CYS A 155 -17.25 -7.56 10.28
C CYS A 155 -18.73 -7.26 9.99
N GLY A 156 -19.03 -6.69 8.82
CA GLY A 156 -20.41 -6.44 8.39
C GLY A 156 -21.24 -7.70 8.24
N LEU A 157 -20.66 -8.77 7.69
CA LEU A 157 -21.33 -10.07 7.58
C LEU A 157 -21.62 -10.67 8.96
N ILE A 158 -20.65 -10.67 9.87
CA ILE A 158 -20.83 -11.16 11.24
C ILE A 158 -21.93 -10.37 11.95
N ALA A 159 -21.90 -9.04 11.86
CA ALA A 159 -22.91 -8.17 12.46
C ALA A 159 -24.31 -8.42 11.87
N ALA A 160 -24.43 -8.56 10.54
CA ALA A 160 -25.71 -8.83 9.89
C ALA A 160 -26.32 -10.18 10.31
N VAL A 161 -25.50 -11.24 10.41
CA VAL A 161 -25.95 -12.55 10.89
C VAL A 161 -26.42 -12.46 12.34
N CYS A 162 -25.69 -11.77 13.21
CA CYS A 162 -26.11 -11.58 14.60
C CYS A 162 -27.41 -10.78 14.69
N ALA A 163 -27.53 -9.69 13.92
CA ALA A 163 -28.73 -8.86 13.86
C ALA A 163 -29.96 -9.65 13.40
N PHE A 164 -29.81 -10.55 12.42
CA PHE A 164 -30.88 -11.44 11.96
C PHE A 164 -31.40 -12.33 13.09
N PHE A 165 -30.52 -13.01 13.82
CA PHE A 165 -30.91 -13.86 14.96
C PHE A 165 -31.52 -13.05 16.11
N ILE A 166 -30.96 -11.89 16.43
CA ILE A 166 -31.52 -10.98 17.46
C ILE A 166 -32.92 -10.50 17.07
N SER A 167 -33.13 -10.17 15.80
CA SER A 167 -34.43 -9.71 15.28
C SER A 167 -35.48 -10.81 15.30
N ARG A 168 -35.08 -12.06 15.04
CA ARG A 168 -35.98 -13.22 15.05
C ARG A 168 -36.45 -13.57 16.47
N ASP A 169 -35.52 -13.61 17.41
CA ASP A 169 -35.81 -14.09 18.77
C ASP A 169 -36.29 -12.94 19.69
N GLY A 170 -35.97 -11.69 19.32
CA GLY A 170 -36.22 -10.47 20.09
C GLY A 170 -35.05 -10.13 21.02
N TRP A 171 -34.83 -8.83 21.28
CA TRP A 171 -33.72 -8.34 22.10
C TRP A 171 -33.69 -8.92 23.51
N GLU A 172 -34.85 -9.02 24.18
CA GLU A 172 -34.95 -9.50 25.56
C GLU A 172 -34.68 -11.01 25.71
N LYS A 173 -34.95 -11.79 24.66
CA LYS A 173 -34.82 -13.25 24.66
C LYS A 173 -33.51 -13.74 24.05
N SER A 174 -32.78 -12.86 23.39
CA SER A 174 -31.53 -13.18 22.72
C SER A 174 -30.41 -13.45 23.73
N ASN A 175 -29.47 -14.30 23.36
CA ASN A 175 -28.30 -14.59 24.18
C ASN A 175 -27.42 -13.33 24.29
N ASN A 176 -27.05 -12.90 25.50
CA ASN A 176 -26.22 -11.71 25.69
C ASN A 176 -24.85 -11.82 25.00
N SER A 177 -24.30 -13.03 24.82
CA SER A 177 -23.08 -13.24 24.03
C SER A 177 -23.27 -12.84 22.58
N LEU A 178 -24.42 -13.17 21.98
CA LEU A 178 -24.74 -12.81 20.60
C LEU A 178 -24.86 -11.29 20.43
N ILE A 179 -25.51 -10.63 21.41
CA ILE A 179 -25.61 -9.17 21.46
C ILE A 179 -24.20 -8.54 21.57
N ASN A 180 -23.33 -9.09 22.40
CA ASN A 180 -21.95 -8.62 22.53
C ASN A 180 -21.15 -8.75 21.23
N ILE A 181 -21.24 -9.91 20.56
CA ILE A 181 -20.61 -10.15 19.25
C ILE A 181 -21.10 -9.15 18.22
N PHE A 182 -22.41 -8.87 18.20
CA PHE A 182 -23.01 -7.85 17.33
C PHE A 182 -22.40 -6.47 17.55
N PHE A 183 -22.29 -6.02 18.81
CA PHE A 183 -21.72 -4.71 19.13
C PHE A 183 -20.23 -4.61 18.76
N VAL A 184 -19.42 -5.60 19.13
CA VAL A 184 -17.98 -5.60 18.82
C VAL A 184 -17.75 -5.60 17.31
N SER A 185 -18.51 -6.41 16.57
CA SER A 185 -18.41 -6.45 15.10
C SER A 185 -18.87 -5.15 14.45
N SER A 186 -19.90 -4.49 15.00
CA SER A 186 -20.39 -3.20 14.49
C SER A 186 -19.39 -2.08 14.73
N ILE A 187 -18.75 -2.04 15.90
CA ILE A 187 -17.68 -1.06 16.20
C ILE A 187 -16.49 -1.29 15.27
N ALA A 188 -16.08 -2.55 15.07
CA ALA A 188 -15.00 -2.88 14.15
C ALA A 188 -15.35 -2.51 12.69
N LEU A 189 -16.58 -2.75 12.26
CA LEU A 189 -17.09 -2.34 10.95
C LEU A 189 -16.97 -0.83 10.75
N THR A 190 -17.41 -0.04 11.74
CA THR A 190 -17.29 1.43 11.71
C THR A 190 -15.82 1.84 11.64
N TYR A 191 -14.96 1.27 12.50
CA TYR A 191 -13.52 1.55 12.50
C TYR A 191 -12.87 1.32 11.11
N TYR A 192 -13.12 0.18 10.48
CA TYR A 192 -12.54 -0.12 9.15
C TYR A 192 -13.16 0.70 8.01
N THR A 193 -14.40 1.17 8.19
CA THR A 193 -15.04 2.09 7.23
C THR A 193 -14.43 3.48 7.34
N ASP A 194 -14.30 3.98 8.56
CA ASP A 194 -13.82 5.32 8.84
C ASP A 194 -12.32 5.45 8.59
N SER A 195 -11.52 4.42 8.88
CA SER A 195 -10.07 4.45 8.63
C SER A 195 -9.74 4.73 7.16
N VAL A 196 -10.48 4.11 6.22
CA VAL A 196 -10.32 4.36 4.78
C VAL A 196 -10.59 5.82 4.42
N GLY A 197 -11.61 6.43 5.03
CA GLY A 197 -11.98 7.82 4.81
C GLY A 197 -11.00 8.80 5.44
N ILE A 198 -10.71 8.63 6.73
CA ILE A 198 -9.81 9.48 7.54
C ILE A 198 -8.42 9.56 6.90
N PHE A 199 -7.85 8.40 6.55
CA PHE A 199 -6.54 8.32 5.93
C PHE A 199 -6.56 8.46 4.41
N LYS A 200 -7.74 8.70 3.81
CA LYS A 200 -7.95 8.84 2.36
C LYS A 200 -7.19 7.79 1.56
N HIS A 201 -7.21 6.53 2.01
CA HIS A 201 -6.31 5.48 1.49
C HIS A 201 -6.42 5.34 -0.03
N GLN A 202 -7.63 5.44 -0.59
CA GLN A 202 -7.86 5.38 -2.03
C GLN A 202 -7.24 6.57 -2.79
N ALA A 203 -7.44 7.80 -2.32
CA ALA A 203 -6.90 8.99 -2.97
C ALA A 203 -5.36 9.04 -2.88
N ASN A 204 -4.82 8.64 -1.73
CA ASN A 204 -3.37 8.55 -1.52
C ASN A 204 -2.75 7.40 -2.36
N LEU A 205 -3.45 6.28 -2.53
CA LEU A 205 -3.05 5.22 -3.46
C LEU A 205 -3.00 5.74 -4.92
N GLN A 206 -4.04 6.41 -5.39
CA GLN A 206 -4.09 6.96 -6.74
C GLN A 206 -2.98 8.00 -6.97
N THR A 207 -2.77 8.90 -5.99
CA THR A 207 -1.74 9.93 -6.07
C THR A 207 -0.33 9.34 -6.08
N SER A 208 -0.05 8.35 -5.23
CA SER A 208 1.26 7.69 -5.20
C SER A 208 1.53 6.87 -6.47
N LEU A 209 0.49 6.24 -7.04
CA LEU A 209 0.60 5.55 -8.32
C LEU A 209 0.87 6.52 -9.48
N ASP A 210 0.15 7.65 -9.55
CA ASP A 210 0.39 8.69 -10.56
C ASP A 210 1.83 9.22 -10.49
N LEU A 211 2.28 9.59 -9.28
CA LEU A 211 3.66 10.04 -9.05
C LEU A 211 4.70 8.98 -9.45
N TYR A 212 4.44 7.71 -9.14
CA TYR A 212 5.30 6.60 -9.56
C TYR A 212 5.39 6.48 -11.08
N LEU A 213 4.26 6.55 -11.78
CA LEU A 213 4.22 6.49 -13.25
C LEU A 213 4.92 7.70 -13.88
N ARG A 214 4.75 8.90 -13.31
CA ARG A 214 5.47 10.10 -13.75
C ARG A 214 6.99 9.95 -13.55
N CYS A 215 7.45 9.37 -12.42
CA CYS A 215 8.87 9.04 -12.24
C CYS A 215 9.39 8.10 -13.33
N ILE A 216 8.64 7.04 -13.68
CA ILE A 216 9.02 6.14 -14.79
C ILE A 216 9.09 6.90 -16.11
N SER A 217 8.12 7.77 -16.40
CA SER A 217 8.10 8.57 -17.61
C SER A 217 9.32 9.50 -17.69
N THR A 218 9.62 10.25 -16.63
CA THR A 218 10.80 11.14 -16.57
C THR A 218 12.10 10.34 -16.70
N LYS A 219 12.19 9.17 -16.06
CA LYS A 219 13.32 8.24 -16.23
C LYS A 219 13.50 7.82 -17.70
N ASN A 220 12.41 7.44 -18.37
CA ASN A 220 12.43 7.04 -19.78
C ASN A 220 12.80 8.21 -20.70
N MET A 221 12.41 9.44 -20.38
CA MET A 221 12.85 10.63 -21.12
C MET A 221 14.37 10.83 -21.01
N VAL A 222 14.94 10.73 -19.81
CA VAL A 222 16.39 10.81 -19.60
C VAL A 222 17.13 9.70 -20.37
N LEU A 223 16.64 8.45 -20.30
CA LEU A 223 17.23 7.33 -21.05
C LEU A 223 17.11 7.51 -22.56
N SER A 224 15.97 8.00 -23.04
CA SER A 224 15.75 8.27 -24.47
C SER A 224 16.67 9.38 -24.98
N TYR A 225 16.90 10.41 -24.17
CA TYR A 225 17.85 11.48 -24.45
C TYR A 225 19.28 10.93 -24.63
N TYR A 226 19.72 10.05 -23.72
CA TYR A 226 21.00 9.37 -23.83
C TYR A 226 21.12 8.49 -25.08
N ALA A 227 20.03 7.82 -25.47
CA ALA A 227 20.03 6.90 -26.60
C ALA A 227 20.03 7.61 -27.97
N HIS A 228 19.25 8.68 -28.14
CA HIS A 228 18.99 9.27 -29.45
C HIS A 228 19.73 10.57 -29.73
N LYS A 229 20.16 11.33 -28.71
CA LYS A 229 20.78 12.68 -28.82
C LYS A 229 20.00 13.73 -29.63
N GLN A 230 18.90 13.36 -30.27
CA GLN A 230 18.00 14.22 -31.00
C GLN A 230 16.67 14.21 -30.27
N VAL A 231 16.54 15.08 -29.27
CA VAL A 231 15.20 15.61 -28.99
C VAL A 231 14.85 16.38 -30.26
N LYS A 232 13.83 15.90 -30.96
CA LYS A 232 13.43 16.34 -32.30
C LYS A 232 13.03 17.83 -32.37
N GLU A 233 13.13 18.57 -31.27
CA GLU A 233 12.78 19.96 -31.10
C GLU A 233 13.89 20.68 -30.30
N SER A 234 14.81 21.30 -31.05
CA SER A 234 15.59 22.53 -30.78
C SER A 234 16.13 22.93 -29.39
N ASN A 235 16.01 22.13 -28.34
CA ASN A 235 16.41 22.56 -27.00
C ASN A 235 17.86 22.19 -26.70
N SER A 236 18.63 23.14 -26.17
CA SER A 236 20.02 22.91 -25.75
C SER A 236 20.08 21.86 -24.62
N VAL A 237 21.25 21.25 -24.43
CA VAL A 237 21.48 20.31 -23.31
C VAL A 237 21.08 20.93 -21.97
N ASP A 238 21.41 22.21 -21.78
CA ASP A 238 21.09 22.95 -20.56
C ASP A 238 19.58 23.15 -20.36
N GLN A 239 18.83 23.41 -21.44
CA GLN A 239 17.37 23.52 -21.37
C GLN A 239 16.74 22.16 -21.03
N PHE A 240 17.26 21.06 -21.58
CA PHE A 240 16.81 19.73 -21.21
C PHE A 240 17.08 19.45 -19.72
N ILE A 241 18.32 19.68 -19.25
CA ILE A 241 18.69 19.52 -17.84
C ILE A 241 17.76 20.34 -16.93
N ALA A 242 17.54 21.62 -17.26
CA ALA A 242 16.65 22.48 -16.49
C ALA A 242 15.21 21.95 -16.46
N SER A 243 14.71 21.42 -17.58
CA SER A 243 13.36 20.83 -17.64
C SER A 243 13.21 19.58 -16.75
N ILE A 244 14.27 18.75 -16.67
CA ILE A 244 14.28 17.58 -15.79
C ILE A 244 14.39 18.01 -14.32
N ASP A 245 15.18 19.05 -14.03
CA ASP A 245 15.27 19.61 -12.68
C ASP A 245 13.91 20.13 -12.20
N THR A 246 13.16 20.84 -13.05
CA THR A 246 11.79 21.27 -12.73
C THR A 246 10.88 20.08 -12.48
N GLN A 247 10.94 19.03 -13.32
CA GLN A 247 10.12 17.83 -13.09
C GLN A 247 10.49 17.10 -11.80
N ILE A 248 11.77 16.97 -11.47
CA ILE A 248 12.23 16.36 -10.21
C ILE A 248 11.76 17.19 -9.03
N GLU A 249 11.86 18.52 -9.12
CA GLU A 249 11.36 19.42 -8.08
C GLU A 249 9.86 19.25 -7.88
N GLU A 250 9.06 19.26 -8.95
CA GLU A 250 7.63 19.01 -8.89
C GLU A 250 7.30 17.64 -8.28
N LEU A 251 8.00 16.60 -8.73
CA LEU A 251 7.84 15.24 -8.21
C LEU A 251 8.28 15.12 -6.75
N SER A 252 9.21 15.97 -6.28
CA SER A 252 9.67 15.97 -4.88
C SER A 252 8.69 16.66 -3.94
N ARG A 253 7.83 17.55 -4.46
CA ARG A 253 6.79 18.28 -3.71
C ARG A 253 5.63 17.34 -3.37
N PHE A 254 5.86 16.48 -2.40
CA PHE A 254 4.86 15.53 -1.93
C PHE A 254 3.76 16.21 -1.13
N LYS A 255 2.49 15.94 -1.47
CA LYS A 255 1.31 16.39 -0.69
C LYS A 255 0.53 15.17 -0.21
N TRP A 256 0.55 14.90 1.10
CA TRP A 256 -0.35 13.91 1.70
C TRP A 256 -1.73 14.51 1.89
N GLY A 257 -2.77 13.81 1.41
CA GLY A 257 -4.13 14.13 1.77
C GLY A 257 -4.48 13.42 3.07
N LEU A 258 -4.46 14.15 4.18
CA LEU A 258 -5.26 13.79 5.36
C LEU A 258 -6.58 14.54 5.26
N ASP A 259 -7.67 13.96 5.76
CA ASP A 259 -8.92 14.72 5.79
C ASP A 259 -8.85 15.85 6.82
N GLY A 260 -8.65 17.08 6.31
CA GLY A 260 -8.58 18.30 7.13
C GLY A 260 -9.88 18.70 7.80
N SER A 261 -10.97 18.01 7.46
CA SER A 261 -12.27 18.16 8.11
C SER A 261 -12.23 17.78 9.59
N LEU A 262 -11.28 16.92 10.01
CA LEU A 262 -11.20 16.40 11.37
C LEU A 262 -10.48 17.34 12.34
N ASP A 263 -9.53 18.15 11.86
CA ASP A 263 -8.94 19.26 12.63
C ASP A 263 -8.12 20.21 11.72
N PRO A 264 -8.56 21.46 11.51
CA PRO A 264 -7.78 22.48 10.80
C PRO A 264 -6.41 22.75 11.45
N SER A 265 -6.30 22.57 12.77
CA SER A 265 -5.08 22.78 13.54
C SER A 265 -4.01 21.75 13.18
N PHE A 266 -4.39 20.48 13.00
CA PHE A 266 -3.49 19.40 12.63
C PHE A 266 -2.88 19.61 11.25
N ASN A 267 -3.70 19.99 10.26
CA ASN A 267 -3.21 20.34 8.92
C ASN A 267 -2.26 21.54 8.94
N SER A 268 -2.51 22.53 9.79
CA SER A 268 -1.61 23.68 9.92
C SER A 268 -0.24 23.26 10.50
N GLN A 269 -0.20 22.30 11.43
CA GLN A 269 1.03 21.78 12.02
C GLN A 269 1.81 20.92 11.04
N ILE A 270 1.14 20.01 10.32
CA ILE A 270 1.79 19.21 9.26
C ILE A 270 2.34 20.11 8.17
N ASN A 271 1.58 21.12 7.72
CA ASN A 271 2.08 22.07 6.71
C ASN A 271 3.25 22.91 7.22
N ARG A 272 3.34 23.19 8.54
CA ARG A 272 4.53 23.83 9.13
C ARG A 272 5.74 22.89 9.17
N LEU A 273 5.54 21.61 9.45
CA LEU A 273 6.61 20.60 9.48
C LEU A 273 7.10 20.22 8.08
N LEU A 274 6.21 20.24 7.08
CA LEU A 274 6.53 19.91 5.70
C LEU A 274 7.09 21.10 4.91
N LYS A 275 6.95 22.33 5.40
CA LYS A 275 7.68 23.45 4.82
C LYS A 275 9.17 23.21 5.04
N PRO A 276 10.00 23.23 3.98
CA PRO A 276 11.44 23.19 4.13
C PRO A 276 11.81 24.27 5.15
N SER A 277 12.63 23.93 6.15
CA SER A 277 13.22 24.92 7.04
C SER A 277 13.94 25.93 6.17
N GLU A 278 13.29 27.06 5.87
CA GLU A 278 13.94 28.22 5.27
C GLU A 278 15.11 28.52 6.20
N GLY A 279 16.32 28.19 5.71
CA GLY A 279 17.53 28.31 6.49
C GLY A 279 17.57 29.70 7.07
N LYS A 280 17.58 29.80 8.41
CA LYS A 280 17.95 31.03 9.10
C LYS A 280 19.35 31.38 8.62
N GLY A 281 19.41 32.17 7.57
CA GLY A 281 20.63 32.72 7.02
C GLY A 281 21.32 33.46 8.16
N SER A 282 22.53 33.00 8.47
CA SER A 282 23.50 33.64 9.34
C SER A 282 23.69 35.09 8.91
N ALA A 283 22.94 36.00 9.54
CA ALA A 283 23.22 37.43 9.52
C ALA A 283 24.00 37.77 10.79
N SER A 284 25.31 37.52 10.77
CA SER A 284 26.24 38.13 11.73
C SER A 284 27.61 38.33 11.09
N SER A 285 27.66 39.32 10.19
CA SER A 285 28.86 40.09 9.91
C SER A 285 28.47 41.55 10.16
N LYS A 286 28.75 42.03 11.37
CA LYS A 286 28.91 43.47 11.62
C LYS A 286 30.40 43.70 11.80
N SER A 287 30.97 44.40 10.82
CA SER A 287 32.18 45.20 10.98
C SER A 287 31.90 46.40 11.88
#